data_AF-A0A497RF00-F1
#
_entry.id   AF-A0A497RF00-F1
#
_cell.length_a   1.000
_cell.length_b   1.000
_cell.length_c   1.000
_cell.angle_alpha   90.00
_cell.angle_beta   90.00
_cell.angle_gamma   90.00
#
_symmetry.space_group_name_H-M   'P 1'
#
loop_
_entity.id
_entity.type
_entity.pdbx_description
1 polymer ?
#
loop_
_entity_poly.entity_id
_entity_poly.type
_entity_poly.pdbx_seq_one_letter_code
_entity_poly.pdbx_strand_id
1 'polypeptide(L)'
;PLNNWLAPYIELGKAKGGIFWFLALVLRVFIGEQLTYFPIGLYAIFGMIGGYLIAMKTDFKTIRKFGFGFGFTFLAAFIINMGFTINNTLKVGGDIFEVLFSYRIYPRELLFFSLGCMCLIFVLLVKKFEYIPDEKVEAIKNKTKIVRNFGQVTLTLYVLEAFINESIATSFHLMFPPHKVVDWGDKDAFMYSWWGIILFVITFVGFWQLFVYLWSKIDFKFGFEHLNYALTKKLRKAKSMRDFGNKHTETQEVIPEKQTAN
;
A
#
# COMPACT_ATOMS: atom_id res chain seq x y z
N PRO A 1 21.15 13.11 3.13
CA PRO A 1 19.70 13.05 2.81
C PRO A 1 19.23 14.27 2.00
N LEU A 2 18.37 14.06 0.98
CA LEU A 2 17.81 15.14 0.14
C LEU A 2 17.13 16.24 0.98
N ASN A 3 16.54 15.86 2.12
CA ASN A 3 15.96 16.79 3.10
C ASN A 3 16.97 17.79 3.64
N ASN A 4 18.19 17.36 3.95
CA ASN A 4 19.22 18.25 4.49
C ASN A 4 19.71 19.24 3.42
N TRP A 5 19.64 18.86 2.14
CA TRP A 5 20.02 19.74 1.03
C TRP A 5 18.94 20.79 0.72
N LEU A 6 17.66 20.43 0.86
CA LEU A 6 16.53 21.28 0.49
C LEU A 6 15.90 22.05 1.65
N ALA A 7 16.14 21.62 2.89
CA ALA A 7 15.70 22.33 4.10
C ALA A 7 16.15 23.81 4.15
N PRO A 8 17.39 24.17 3.78
CA PRO A 8 17.80 25.58 3.75
C PRO A 8 16.95 26.43 2.80
N TYR A 9 16.52 25.88 1.66
CA TYR A 9 15.68 26.58 0.69
C TYR A 9 14.24 26.75 1.17
N ILE A 10 13.73 25.82 1.98
CA ILE A 10 12.43 25.95 2.65
C ILE A 10 12.47 27.10 3.66
N GLU A 11 13.51 27.19 4.47
CA GLU A 11 13.66 28.28 5.44
C GLU A 11 13.89 29.64 4.78
N LEU A 12 14.69 29.68 3.70
CA LEU A 12 14.85 30.87 2.85
C LEU A 12 13.53 31.34 2.23
N GLY A 13 12.71 30.41 1.75
CA GLY A 13 11.40 30.74 1.17
C GLY A 13 10.42 31.26 2.24
N LYS A 14 10.42 30.70 3.45
CA LYS A 14 9.62 31.20 4.57
C LYS A 14 10.03 32.62 4.98
N ALA A 15 11.34 32.87 5.07
CA ALA A 15 11.89 34.17 5.47
C ALA A 15 11.58 35.29 4.46
N LYS A 16 11.47 34.96 3.17
CA LYS A 16 11.13 35.94 2.11
C LYS A 16 9.65 36.35 2.09
N GLY A 17 8.75 35.59 2.74
CA GLY A 17 7.32 35.92 2.80
C GLY A 17 6.58 35.82 1.46
N GLY A 18 5.29 36.21 1.47
CA GLY A 18 4.45 36.30 0.25
C GLY A 18 4.36 34.98 -0.53
N ILE A 19 4.56 35.04 -1.85
CA ILE A 19 4.50 33.86 -2.73
C ILE A 19 5.62 32.84 -2.43
N PHE A 20 6.78 33.29 -1.92
CA PHE A 20 7.88 32.41 -1.55
C PHE A 20 7.56 31.58 -0.31
N TRP A 21 6.72 32.10 0.59
CA TRP A 21 6.21 31.35 1.73
C TRP A 21 5.26 30.23 1.29
N PHE A 22 4.37 30.53 0.34
CA PHE A 22 3.52 29.51 -0.28
C PHE A 22 4.35 28.45 -1.02
N LEU A 23 5.34 28.86 -1.82
CA LEU A 23 6.24 27.92 -2.49
C LEU A 23 7.04 27.06 -1.49
N ALA A 24 7.47 27.63 -0.36
CA ALA A 24 8.13 26.88 0.71
C ALA A 24 7.20 25.87 1.38
N LEU A 25 5.90 26.19 1.54
CA LEU A 25 4.89 25.24 2.01
C LEU A 25 4.69 24.11 1.01
N VAL A 26 4.52 24.43 -0.28
CA VAL A 26 4.41 23.42 -1.34
C VAL A 26 5.65 22.53 -1.33
N LEU A 27 6.85 23.11 -1.29
CA LEU A 27 8.11 22.36 -1.22
C LEU A 27 8.17 21.48 0.03
N ARG A 28 7.68 21.95 1.18
CA ARG A 28 7.58 21.16 2.41
C ARG A 28 6.60 19.99 2.28
N VAL A 29 5.52 20.11 1.51
CA VAL A 29 4.60 18.99 1.24
C VAL A 29 5.29 17.87 0.43
N PHE A 30 6.24 18.23 -0.44
CA PHE A 30 7.02 17.28 -1.23
C PHE A 30 8.30 16.79 -0.51
N ILE A 31 8.85 17.57 0.45
CA ILE A 31 10.23 17.43 0.93
C ILE A 31 10.39 17.45 2.47
N GLY A 32 9.33 17.73 3.25
CA GLY A 32 9.33 17.60 4.71
C GLY A 32 9.62 16.21 5.31
N GLU A 33 9.64 16.13 6.64
CA GLU A 33 10.00 14.91 7.39
C GLU A 33 8.85 13.88 7.38
N GLN A 34 9.18 12.66 6.94
CA GLN A 34 8.45 11.37 6.98
C GLN A 34 7.00 11.28 6.47
N LEU A 35 6.14 12.26 6.75
CA LEU A 35 4.70 12.27 6.40
C LEU A 35 4.40 13.19 5.22
N THR A 36 5.39 13.41 4.35
CA THR A 36 5.17 14.17 3.11
C THR A 36 4.24 13.44 2.17
N TYR A 37 3.36 14.20 1.52
CA TYR A 37 2.46 13.68 0.48
C TYR A 37 3.23 13.00 -0.65
N PHE A 38 4.51 13.32 -0.82
CA PHE A 38 5.41 12.57 -1.67
C PHE A 38 6.50 11.89 -0.83
N PRO A 39 6.71 10.57 -0.95
CA PRO A 39 6.06 9.63 -1.87
C PRO A 39 4.79 8.93 -1.32
N ILE A 40 4.31 9.21 -0.10
CA ILE A 40 3.19 8.46 0.52
C ILE A 40 1.85 8.64 -0.24
N GLY A 41 1.50 9.86 -0.63
CA GLY A 41 0.32 10.16 -1.43
C GLY A 41 0.37 9.58 -2.85
N LEU A 42 1.56 9.25 -3.36
CA LEU A 42 1.67 8.58 -4.66
C LEU A 42 1.06 7.18 -4.65
N TYR A 43 1.15 6.44 -3.54
CA TYR A 43 0.53 5.11 -3.44
C TYR A 43 -0.97 5.18 -3.75
N ALA A 44 -1.67 6.16 -3.18
CA ALA A 44 -3.09 6.38 -3.45
C ALA A 44 -3.36 6.79 -4.90
N ILE A 45 -2.55 7.71 -5.45
CA ILE A 45 -2.69 8.16 -6.85
C ILE A 45 -2.49 7.01 -7.82
N PHE A 46 -1.47 6.17 -7.63
CA PHE A 46 -1.24 5.00 -8.48
C PHE A 46 -2.35 3.97 -8.37
N GLY A 47 -2.84 3.72 -7.16
CA GLY A 47 -4.00 2.86 -6.94
C GLY A 47 -5.25 3.37 -7.67
N MET A 48 -5.52 4.68 -7.60
CA MET A 48 -6.65 5.31 -8.28
C MET A 48 -6.53 5.25 -9.81
N ILE A 49 -5.36 5.60 -10.36
CA ILE A 49 -5.11 5.52 -11.80
C ILE A 49 -5.23 4.07 -12.28
N GLY A 50 -4.59 3.13 -11.58
CA GLY A 50 -4.66 1.71 -11.90
C GLY A 50 -6.10 1.19 -11.86
N GLY A 51 -6.84 1.49 -10.80
CA GLY A 51 -8.24 1.11 -10.65
C GLY A 51 -9.14 1.74 -11.73
N TYR A 52 -8.91 3.01 -12.09
CA TYR A 52 -9.63 3.68 -13.17
C TYR A 52 -9.36 3.01 -14.53
N LEU A 53 -8.11 2.70 -14.86
CA LEU A 53 -7.74 2.05 -16.12
C LEU A 53 -8.38 0.66 -16.25
N ILE A 54 -8.42 -0.11 -15.16
CA ILE A 54 -9.10 -1.41 -15.10
C ILE A 54 -10.62 -1.23 -15.26
N ALA A 55 -11.22 -0.26 -14.56
CA ALA A 55 -12.66 0.01 -14.66
C ALA A 55 -13.10 0.41 -16.07
N MET A 56 -12.23 1.12 -16.81
CA MET A 56 -12.43 1.49 -18.21
C MET A 56 -12.15 0.36 -19.21
N LYS A 57 -11.79 -0.84 -18.74
CA LYS A 57 -11.40 -1.99 -19.58
C LYS A 57 -10.30 -1.64 -20.60
N THR A 58 -9.33 -0.82 -20.18
CA THR A 58 -8.22 -0.39 -21.04
C THR A 58 -7.40 -1.60 -21.51
N ASP A 59 -6.77 -1.53 -22.68
CA ASP A 59 -5.87 -2.61 -23.12
C ASP A 59 -4.71 -2.85 -22.16
N PHE A 60 -4.40 -4.12 -21.90
CA PHE A 60 -3.28 -4.50 -21.03
C PHE A 60 -1.95 -3.92 -21.49
N LYS A 61 -1.74 -3.72 -22.81
CA LYS A 61 -0.52 -3.12 -23.35
C LYS A 61 -0.28 -1.71 -22.82
N THR A 62 -1.35 -0.93 -22.65
CA THR A 62 -1.29 0.44 -22.11
C THR A 62 -1.00 0.41 -20.62
N ILE A 63 -1.73 -0.41 -19.85
CA ILE A 63 -1.49 -0.59 -18.41
C ILE A 63 -0.05 -1.05 -18.16
N ARG A 64 0.44 -2.00 -18.95
CA ARG A 64 1.80 -2.51 -18.91
C ARG A 64 2.82 -1.40 -19.15
N LYS A 65 2.64 -0.58 -20.19
CA LYS A 65 3.57 0.50 -20.53
C LYS A 65 3.65 1.53 -19.40
N PHE A 66 2.50 1.96 -18.87
CA PHE A 66 2.47 2.91 -17.76
C PHE A 66 3.06 2.32 -16.48
N GLY A 67 2.58 1.14 -16.04
CA GLY A 67 3.03 0.55 -14.78
C GLY A 67 4.51 0.17 -14.77
N PHE A 68 5.03 -0.41 -15.86
CA PHE A 68 6.48 -0.66 -15.97
C PHE A 68 7.27 0.65 -16.08
N GLY A 69 6.77 1.63 -16.87
CA GLY A 69 7.41 2.93 -16.99
C GLY A 69 7.61 3.59 -15.63
N PHE A 70 6.52 3.76 -14.87
CA PHE A 70 6.58 4.31 -13.51
C PHE A 70 7.42 3.45 -12.56
N GLY A 71 7.25 2.12 -12.60
CA GLY A 71 8.03 1.20 -11.77
C GLY A 71 9.54 1.37 -11.96
N PHE A 72 10.02 1.37 -13.22
CA PHE A 72 11.43 1.58 -13.53
C PHE A 72 11.89 3.01 -13.21
N THR A 73 11.06 4.03 -13.43
CA THR A 73 11.40 5.40 -13.05
C THR A 73 11.62 5.53 -11.54
N PHE A 74 10.78 4.93 -10.70
CA PHE A 74 10.98 4.97 -9.25
C PHE A 74 12.16 4.13 -8.79
N LEU A 75 12.43 2.98 -9.41
CA LEU A 75 13.64 2.20 -9.12
C LEU A 75 14.91 2.97 -9.53
N ALA A 76 14.90 3.68 -10.66
CA ALA A 76 16.00 4.56 -11.04
C ALA A 76 16.18 5.71 -10.05
N ALA A 77 15.08 6.35 -9.63
CA ALA A 77 15.10 7.38 -8.60
C ALA A 77 15.64 6.84 -7.26
N PHE A 78 15.29 5.62 -6.88
CA PHE A 78 15.85 4.93 -5.73
C PHE A 78 17.37 4.78 -5.85
N ILE A 79 17.88 4.21 -6.96
CA ILE A 79 19.32 3.99 -7.18
C ILE A 79 20.08 5.33 -7.12
N ILE A 80 19.56 6.37 -7.78
CA ILE A 80 20.18 7.70 -7.80
C ILE A 80 20.22 8.30 -6.40
N ASN A 81 19.09 8.35 -5.69
CA ASN A 81 19.03 8.93 -4.34
C ASN A 81 19.88 8.14 -3.35
N MET A 82 19.87 6.80 -3.45
CA MET A 82 20.70 5.93 -2.63
C MET A 82 22.20 6.20 -2.86
N GLY A 83 22.62 6.32 -4.12
CA GLY A 83 24.00 6.67 -4.46
C GLY A 83 24.43 8.03 -3.89
N PHE A 84 23.55 9.04 -3.95
CA PHE A 84 23.81 10.34 -3.32
C PHE A 84 23.94 10.25 -1.81
N THR A 85 23.05 9.51 -1.15
CA THR A 85 23.05 9.33 0.31
C THR A 85 24.30 8.59 0.77
N ILE A 86 24.71 7.52 0.09
CA ILE A 86 25.95 6.78 0.40
C ILE A 86 27.17 7.68 0.21
N ASN A 87 27.29 8.36 -0.93
CA ASN A 87 28.43 9.23 -1.22
C ASN A 87 28.55 10.37 -0.19
N ASN A 88 27.43 11.00 0.19
CA ASN A 88 27.44 12.05 1.20
C ASN A 88 27.83 11.53 2.58
N THR A 89 27.36 10.33 2.95
CA THR A 89 27.67 9.70 4.24
C THR A 89 29.16 9.38 4.34
N LEU A 90 29.75 8.82 3.27
CA LEU A 90 31.19 8.57 3.18
C LEU A 90 32.02 9.85 3.31
N LYS A 91 31.59 10.96 2.68
CA LYS A 91 32.30 12.25 2.75
C LYS A 91 32.31 12.87 4.14
N VAL A 92 31.27 12.63 4.93
CA VAL A 92 31.14 13.16 6.31
C VAL A 92 31.74 12.18 7.34
N GLY A 93 32.22 11.02 6.91
CA GLY A 93 32.78 9.99 7.79
C GLY A 93 31.72 9.25 8.62
N GLY A 94 30.47 9.24 8.18
CA GLY A 94 29.37 8.53 8.87
C GLY A 94 29.32 7.04 8.52
N ASP A 95 28.63 6.26 9.35
CA ASP A 95 28.37 4.84 9.08
C ASP A 95 27.20 4.69 8.08
N ILE A 96 27.46 4.01 6.95
CA ILE A 96 26.45 3.71 5.93
C ILE A 96 25.34 2.84 6.52
N PHE A 97 25.67 1.85 7.33
CA PHE A 97 24.68 0.93 7.90
C PHE A 97 23.74 1.66 8.85
N GLU A 98 24.26 2.60 9.64
CA GLU A 98 23.42 3.42 10.50
C GLU A 98 22.45 4.28 9.68
N VAL A 99 22.89 4.90 8.59
CA VAL A 99 22.00 5.72 7.74
C VAL A 99 20.92 4.88 7.04
N LEU A 100 21.26 3.67 6.58
CA LEU A 100 20.32 2.81 5.85
C LEU A 100 19.35 2.05 6.75
N PHE A 101 19.77 1.74 7.98
CA PHE A 101 19.01 0.91 8.91
C PHE A 101 18.65 1.64 10.21
N SER A 102 18.79 2.98 10.28
CA SER A 102 18.33 3.74 11.44
C SER A 102 16.81 3.70 11.56
N TYR A 103 16.32 3.17 12.68
CA TYR A 103 14.90 2.94 12.94
C TYR A 103 14.11 4.19 13.27
N ARG A 104 14.78 5.27 13.69
CA ARG A 104 14.07 6.52 14.01
C ARG A 104 13.41 7.13 12.77
N ILE A 105 14.05 7.01 11.61
CA ILE A 105 13.56 7.65 10.39
C ILE A 105 13.61 6.68 9.20
N TYR A 106 12.46 6.12 8.79
CA TYR A 106 12.37 5.32 7.57
C TYR A 106 12.97 6.11 6.39
N PRO A 107 14.05 5.61 5.75
CA PRO A 107 14.72 6.33 4.67
C PRO A 107 13.77 6.58 3.50
N ARG A 108 13.70 7.81 3.03
CA ARG A 108 12.84 8.17 1.88
C ARG A 108 13.23 7.38 0.63
N GLU A 109 14.50 7.04 0.51
CA GLU A 109 15.07 6.20 -0.54
C GLU A 109 14.32 4.87 -0.62
N LEU A 110 14.08 4.21 0.52
CA LEU A 110 13.35 2.93 0.56
C LEU A 110 11.88 3.06 0.15
N LEU A 111 11.29 4.26 0.25
CA LEU A 111 9.93 4.50 -0.26
C LEU A 111 9.91 4.49 -1.80
N PHE A 112 10.91 5.04 -2.47
CA PHE A 112 11.02 4.95 -3.93
C PHE A 112 11.20 3.50 -4.39
N PHE A 113 12.02 2.74 -3.66
CA PHE A 113 12.17 1.30 -3.91
C PHE A 113 10.83 0.58 -3.77
N SER A 114 10.15 0.77 -2.64
CA SER A 114 8.84 0.18 -2.35
C SER A 114 7.81 0.53 -3.43
N LEU A 115 7.68 1.80 -3.79
CA LEU A 115 6.73 2.25 -4.82
C LEU A 115 7.06 1.69 -6.20
N GLY A 116 8.35 1.64 -6.56
CA GLY A 116 8.83 1.00 -7.79
C GLY A 116 8.42 -0.48 -7.85
N CYS A 117 8.75 -1.24 -6.81
CA CYS A 117 8.37 -2.65 -6.69
C CYS A 117 6.84 -2.84 -6.74
N MET A 118 6.07 -2.02 -6.04
CA MET A 118 4.60 -2.09 -6.05
C MET A 118 4.04 -1.88 -7.45
N CYS A 119 4.53 -0.90 -8.22
CA CYS A 119 4.11 -0.68 -9.60
C CYS A 119 4.39 -1.90 -10.49
N LEU A 120 5.57 -2.51 -10.36
CA LEU A 120 5.93 -3.72 -11.11
C LEU A 120 5.04 -4.91 -10.74
N ILE A 121 4.86 -5.15 -9.44
CA ILE A 121 4.00 -6.22 -8.92
C ILE A 121 2.57 -6.00 -9.38
N PHE A 122 2.06 -4.77 -9.32
CA PHE A 122 0.71 -4.43 -9.77
C PHE A 122 0.48 -4.83 -11.23
N VAL A 123 1.39 -4.50 -12.16
CA VAL A 123 1.28 -4.91 -13.56
C VAL A 123 1.19 -6.44 -13.71
N LEU A 124 2.00 -7.17 -12.94
CA LEU A 124 2.00 -8.63 -12.95
C LEU A 124 0.69 -9.21 -12.40
N LEU A 125 0.16 -8.64 -11.32
CA LEU A 125 -1.11 -9.07 -10.72
C LEU A 125 -2.29 -8.75 -11.63
N VAL A 126 -2.33 -7.58 -12.25
CA VAL A 126 -3.38 -7.19 -13.21
C VAL A 126 -3.40 -8.16 -14.39
N LYS A 127 -2.23 -8.49 -14.97
CA LYS A 127 -2.14 -9.50 -16.02
C LYS A 127 -2.71 -10.84 -15.56
N LYS A 128 -2.36 -11.25 -14.35
CA LYS A 128 -2.70 -12.56 -13.79
C LYS A 128 -4.15 -12.67 -13.35
N PHE A 129 -4.85 -11.58 -13.03
CA PHE A 129 -6.19 -11.64 -12.45
C PHE A 129 -7.29 -10.99 -13.29
N GLU A 130 -6.98 -9.93 -14.04
CA GLU A 130 -7.99 -9.18 -14.81
C GLU A 130 -7.98 -9.54 -16.30
N TYR A 131 -6.84 -9.99 -16.86
CA TYR A 131 -6.69 -10.29 -18.29
C TYR A 131 -6.46 -11.78 -18.58
N ILE A 132 -7.16 -12.66 -17.86
CA ILE A 132 -7.11 -14.11 -18.07
C ILE A 132 -8.16 -14.52 -19.13
N PRO A 133 -7.88 -15.52 -19.98
CA PRO A 133 -8.91 -16.16 -20.81
C PRO A 133 -10.05 -16.76 -19.97
N ASP A 134 -11.29 -16.63 -20.45
CA ASP A 134 -12.51 -16.99 -19.71
C ASP A 134 -12.51 -18.41 -19.14
N GLU A 135 -11.91 -19.36 -19.85
CA GLU A 135 -11.80 -20.78 -19.46
C GLU A 135 -11.08 -21.02 -18.12
N LYS A 136 -10.21 -20.10 -17.68
CA LYS A 136 -9.40 -20.25 -16.45
C LYS A 136 -9.88 -19.37 -15.29
N VAL A 137 -10.93 -18.59 -15.50
CA VAL A 137 -11.38 -17.56 -14.55
C VAL A 137 -11.86 -18.17 -13.24
N GLU A 138 -12.67 -19.23 -13.27
CA GLU A 138 -13.21 -19.86 -12.05
C GLU A 138 -12.13 -20.53 -11.20
N ALA A 139 -11.22 -21.28 -11.84
CA ALA A 139 -10.12 -21.94 -11.15
C ALA A 139 -9.21 -20.93 -10.43
N ILE A 140 -8.96 -19.77 -11.05
CA ILE A 140 -8.14 -18.73 -10.45
C ILE A 140 -8.90 -17.98 -9.34
N LYS A 141 -10.19 -17.68 -9.53
CA LYS A 141 -11.03 -17.07 -8.48
C LYS A 141 -11.00 -17.87 -7.18
N ASN A 142 -11.07 -19.20 -7.27
CA ASN A 142 -11.03 -20.07 -6.09
C ASN A 142 -9.64 -20.07 -5.42
N LYS A 143 -8.56 -20.10 -6.22
CA LYS A 143 -7.18 -20.07 -5.71
C LYS A 143 -6.79 -18.74 -5.07
N THR A 144 -7.42 -17.63 -5.46
CA THR A 144 -7.04 -16.28 -5.01
C THR A 144 -8.04 -15.65 -4.06
N LYS A 145 -8.94 -16.46 -3.51
CA LYS A 145 -9.96 -16.02 -2.55
C LYS A 145 -9.35 -15.20 -1.41
N ILE A 146 -8.22 -15.63 -0.85
CA ILE A 146 -7.53 -14.90 0.23
C ILE A 146 -7.10 -13.51 -0.23
N VAL A 147 -6.39 -13.42 -1.36
CA VAL A 147 -5.91 -12.12 -1.89
C VAL A 147 -7.08 -11.19 -2.21
N ARG A 148 -8.17 -11.73 -2.77
CA ARG A 148 -9.39 -10.96 -3.05
C ARG A 148 -10.05 -10.45 -1.78
N ASN A 149 -10.12 -11.30 -0.74
CA ASN A 149 -10.65 -10.93 0.57
C ASN A 149 -9.84 -9.78 1.19
N PHE A 150 -8.51 -9.85 1.17
CA PHE A 150 -7.65 -8.73 1.60
C PHE A 150 -7.95 -7.45 0.82
N GLY A 151 -8.09 -7.56 -0.51
CA GLY A 151 -8.42 -6.42 -1.37
C GLY A 151 -9.74 -5.72 -0.99
N GLN A 152 -10.73 -6.47 -0.50
CA GLN A 152 -12.04 -5.95 -0.10
C GLN A 152 -12.02 -5.16 1.22
N VAL A 153 -11.02 -5.39 2.07
CA VAL A 153 -10.89 -4.75 3.40
C VAL A 153 -9.64 -3.90 3.56
N THR A 154 -8.94 -3.60 2.46
CA THR A 154 -7.65 -2.87 2.46
C THR A 154 -7.68 -1.55 3.25
N LEU A 155 -8.72 -0.74 3.11
CA LEU A 155 -8.87 0.53 3.83
C LEU A 155 -9.03 0.30 5.34
N THR A 156 -9.83 -0.68 5.75
CA THR A 156 -9.92 -0.97 7.20
C THR A 156 -8.62 -1.52 7.73
N LEU A 157 -7.98 -2.44 7.01
CA LEU A 157 -6.67 -2.96 7.41
C LEU A 157 -5.66 -1.82 7.57
N TYR A 158 -5.63 -0.88 6.62
CA TYR A 158 -4.75 0.29 6.68
C TYR A 158 -5.02 1.20 7.90
N VAL A 159 -6.29 1.45 8.24
CA VAL A 159 -6.64 2.26 9.42
C VAL A 159 -6.26 1.55 10.72
N LEU A 160 -6.46 0.23 10.79
CA LEU A 160 -6.15 -0.57 11.97
C LEU A 160 -4.65 -0.94 12.08
N GLU A 161 -3.90 -0.82 10.98
CA GLU A 161 -2.52 -1.27 10.87
C GLU A 161 -1.65 -0.71 11.98
N ALA A 162 -1.69 0.61 12.20
CA ALA A 162 -0.87 1.27 13.20
C ALA A 162 -1.14 0.74 14.61
N PHE A 163 -2.42 0.59 14.99
CA PHE A 163 -2.80 0.13 16.32
C PHE A 163 -2.40 -1.32 16.57
N ILE A 164 -2.65 -2.20 15.59
CA ILE A 164 -2.29 -3.62 15.68
C ILE A 164 -0.78 -3.79 15.67
N ASN A 165 -0.07 -3.08 14.79
CA ASN A 165 1.38 -3.16 14.70
C ASN A 165 2.03 -2.71 16.02
N GLU A 166 1.59 -1.60 16.59
CA GLU A 166 2.07 -1.12 17.90
C GLU A 166 1.80 -2.14 19.00
N SER A 167 0.60 -2.74 19.02
CA SER A 167 0.22 -3.74 20.03
C SER A 167 1.08 -5.00 19.94
N ILE A 168 1.30 -5.53 18.73
CA ILE A 168 2.14 -6.69 18.50
C ILE A 168 3.60 -6.36 18.81
N ALA A 169 4.13 -5.23 18.31
CA ALA A 169 5.50 -4.80 18.57
C ALA A 169 5.76 -4.64 20.07
N THR A 170 4.88 -3.93 20.79
CA THR A 170 4.97 -3.77 22.25
C THR A 170 4.99 -5.11 22.97
N SER A 171 4.12 -6.05 22.56
CA SER A 171 4.09 -7.40 23.14
C SER A 171 5.41 -8.15 22.91
N PHE A 172 5.98 -8.03 21.71
CA PHE A 172 7.29 -8.63 21.40
C PHE A 172 8.43 -7.99 22.19
N HIS A 173 8.45 -6.66 22.35
CA HIS A 173 9.46 -5.99 23.18
C HIS A 173 9.34 -6.37 24.67
N LEU A 174 8.13 -6.68 25.16
CA LEU A 174 7.92 -7.18 26.53
C LEU A 174 8.36 -8.64 26.68
N MET A 175 8.12 -9.48 25.67
CA MET A 175 8.49 -10.91 25.68
C MET A 175 9.97 -11.14 25.43
N PHE A 176 10.60 -10.26 24.64
CA PHE A 176 12.02 -10.22 24.35
C PHE A 176 12.61 -8.91 24.91
N PRO A 177 12.59 -8.74 26.25
CA PRO A 177 13.08 -7.51 26.85
C PRO A 177 14.51 -7.26 26.39
N PRO A 178 14.92 -5.99 26.22
CA PRO A 178 16.28 -5.67 25.84
C PRO A 178 17.23 -6.23 26.90
N HIS A 179 17.81 -7.40 26.61
CA HIS A 179 19.02 -7.79 27.29
C HIS A 179 20.01 -6.70 26.93
N LYS A 180 20.50 -5.96 27.93
CA LYS A 180 21.68 -5.10 27.77
C LYS A 180 22.77 -6.00 27.20
N VAL A 181 22.93 -5.98 25.88
CA VAL A 181 24.07 -6.62 25.24
C VAL A 181 25.22 -5.73 25.64
N VAL A 182 25.98 -6.23 26.61
CA VAL A 182 27.21 -5.62 27.13
C VAL A 182 28.02 -5.13 25.92
N ASP A 183 28.30 -3.82 25.92
CA ASP A 183 29.17 -3.08 24.98
C ASP A 183 28.59 -2.44 23.69
N TRP A 184 27.28 -2.49 23.40
CA TRP A 184 26.76 -1.90 22.13
C TRP A 184 25.72 -0.76 22.26
N GLY A 185 25.52 -0.17 23.44
CA GLY A 185 24.63 1.00 23.66
C GLY A 185 23.14 0.65 23.84
N ASP A 186 22.27 1.66 23.82
CA ASP A 186 20.79 1.54 23.87
C ASP A 186 20.23 0.94 22.56
N LYS A 187 20.62 -0.29 22.26
CA LYS A 187 20.19 -1.02 21.07
C LYS A 187 19.19 -2.08 21.47
N ASP A 188 18.08 -2.09 20.75
CA ASP A 188 16.94 -2.96 21.02
C ASP A 188 17.28 -4.42 20.69
N ALA A 189 17.39 -5.26 21.73
CA ALA A 189 17.89 -6.63 21.61
C ALA A 189 17.02 -7.51 20.71
N PHE A 190 15.73 -7.20 20.59
CA PHE A 190 14.80 -7.87 19.68
C PHE A 190 15.27 -7.80 18.22
N MET A 191 15.90 -6.69 17.81
CA MET A 191 16.29 -6.45 16.41
C MET A 191 17.57 -7.17 15.99
N TYR A 192 18.37 -7.62 16.95
CA TYR A 192 19.58 -8.41 16.69
C TYR A 192 19.30 -9.91 16.70
N SER A 193 18.12 -10.30 17.17
CA SER A 193 17.66 -11.68 17.18
C SER A 193 16.99 -11.99 15.84
N TRP A 194 17.75 -12.57 14.90
CA TRP A 194 17.22 -12.96 13.59
C TRP A 194 15.99 -13.89 13.71
N TRP A 195 15.97 -14.77 14.72
CA TRP A 195 14.83 -15.65 14.99
C TRP A 195 13.65 -14.89 15.59
N GLY A 196 13.91 -13.85 16.41
CA GLY A 196 12.88 -12.95 16.93
C GLY A 196 12.18 -12.19 15.80
N ILE A 197 12.95 -11.70 14.83
CA ILE A 197 12.42 -11.07 13.62
C ILE A 197 11.53 -12.05 12.83
N ILE A 198 12.00 -13.27 12.59
CA ILE A 198 11.21 -14.29 11.87
C ILE A 198 9.91 -14.59 12.62
N LEU A 199 9.96 -14.77 13.94
CA LEU A 199 8.79 -15.03 14.76
C LEU A 199 7.79 -13.86 14.69
N PHE A 200 8.28 -12.62 14.79
CA PHE A 200 7.44 -11.43 14.64
C PHE A 200 6.75 -11.38 13.28
N VAL A 201 7.48 -11.61 12.19
CA VAL A 201 6.91 -11.63 10.84
C VAL A 201 5.83 -12.72 10.72
N ILE A 202 6.09 -13.92 11.24
CA ILE A 202 5.11 -15.02 11.24
C ILE A 202 3.87 -14.63 12.05
N THR A 203 4.03 -14.07 13.24
CA THR A 203 2.91 -13.65 14.10
C THR A 203 2.10 -12.53 13.45
N PHE A 204 2.76 -11.52 12.88
CA PHE A 204 2.11 -10.41 12.21
C PHE A 204 1.33 -10.86 10.97
N VAL A 205 1.96 -11.64 10.09
CA VAL A 205 1.31 -12.17 8.87
C VAL A 205 0.18 -13.13 9.25
N GLY A 206 0.41 -14.02 10.23
CA GLY A 206 -0.57 -14.97 10.74
C GLY A 206 -1.78 -14.28 11.36
N PHE A 207 -1.56 -13.23 12.14
CA PHE A 207 -2.61 -12.39 12.71
C PHE A 207 -3.51 -11.83 11.61
N TRP A 208 -2.94 -11.16 10.61
CA TRP A 208 -3.74 -10.57 9.53
C TRP A 208 -4.47 -11.61 8.69
N GLN A 209 -3.82 -12.74 8.41
CA GLN A 209 -4.45 -13.85 7.70
C GLN A 209 -5.65 -14.40 8.46
N LEU A 210 -5.50 -14.60 9.77
CA LEU A 210 -6.58 -15.09 10.63
C LEU A 210 -7.69 -14.05 10.77
N PHE A 211 -7.33 -12.78 10.98
CA PHE A 211 -8.25 -11.66 11.11
C PHE A 211 -9.15 -11.53 9.87
N VAL A 212 -8.55 -11.48 8.68
CA VAL A 212 -9.30 -11.42 7.41
C VAL A 212 -10.13 -12.69 7.20
N TYR A 213 -9.60 -13.86 7.54
CA TYR A 213 -10.34 -15.12 7.42
C TYR A 213 -11.60 -15.14 8.32
N LEU A 214 -11.46 -14.79 9.60
CA LEU A 214 -12.58 -14.73 10.53
C LEU A 214 -13.59 -13.66 10.11
N TRP A 215 -13.10 -12.51 9.68
CA TRP A 215 -13.96 -11.42 9.24
C TRP A 215 -14.73 -11.74 7.95
N SER A 216 -14.14 -12.56 7.07
CA SER A 216 -14.83 -13.05 5.87
C SER A 216 -16.06 -13.90 6.18
N LYS A 217 -16.18 -14.48 7.39
CA LYS A 217 -17.37 -15.26 7.81
C LYS A 217 -18.61 -14.42 8.04
N ILE A 218 -18.45 -13.11 8.24
CA ILE A 218 -19.55 -12.16 8.41
C ILE A 218 -19.65 -11.19 7.22
N ASP A 219 -19.13 -11.59 6.05
CA ASP A 219 -19.12 -10.80 4.82
C ASP A 219 -18.49 -9.40 4.99
N PHE A 220 -17.46 -9.29 5.84
CA PHE A 220 -16.74 -8.04 6.10
C PHE A 220 -17.64 -6.88 6.59
N LYS A 221 -18.75 -7.20 7.27
CA LYS A 221 -19.60 -6.18 7.91
C LYS A 221 -18.81 -5.37 8.93
N PHE A 222 -19.20 -4.10 9.13
CA PHE A 222 -18.60 -3.13 10.06
C PHE A 222 -17.21 -2.58 9.69
N GLY A 223 -16.69 -2.86 8.48
CA GLY A 223 -15.47 -2.22 7.99
C GLY A 223 -15.66 -0.77 7.55
N PHE A 224 -14.57 -0.01 7.46
CA PHE A 224 -14.54 1.32 6.86
C PHE A 224 -15.02 1.32 5.41
N GLU A 225 -14.79 0.26 4.64
CA GLU A 225 -15.34 0.10 3.30
C GLU A 225 -16.86 0.03 3.32
N HIS A 226 -17.43 -0.73 4.27
CA HIS A 226 -18.87 -0.82 4.44
C HIS A 226 -19.47 0.53 4.86
N LEU A 227 -18.80 1.22 5.78
CA LEU A 227 -19.18 2.56 6.21
C LEU A 227 -19.12 3.57 5.05
N ASN A 228 -18.04 3.55 4.27
CA ASN A 228 -17.87 4.44 3.12
C ASN A 228 -18.91 4.16 2.01
N TYR A 229 -19.21 2.88 1.75
CA TYR A 229 -20.28 2.48 0.85
C TYR A 229 -21.65 2.98 1.34
N ALA A 230 -21.96 2.78 2.62
CA ALA A 230 -23.22 3.24 3.22
C ALA A 230 -23.35 4.77 3.19
N LEU A 231 -22.27 5.49 3.48
CA LEU A 231 -22.20 6.96 3.41
C LEU A 231 -22.43 7.45 1.97
N THR A 232 -21.72 6.87 1.01
CA THR A 232 -21.86 7.21 -0.42
C THR A 232 -23.27 6.95 -0.91
N LYS A 233 -23.89 5.82 -0.52
CA LYS A 233 -25.28 5.49 -0.88
C LYS A 233 -26.28 6.49 -0.29
N LYS A 234 -26.05 6.96 0.95
CA LYS A 234 -26.91 7.96 1.59
C LYS A 234 -26.79 9.34 0.93
N LEU A 235 -25.59 9.72 0.49
CA LEU A 235 -25.33 10.99 -0.19
C LEU A 235 -25.80 10.98 -1.65
N ARG A 236 -25.69 9.83 -2.32
CA ARG A 236 -26.05 9.67 -3.73
C ARG A 236 -27.53 9.29 -3.85
N LYS A 237 -28.40 10.30 -4.01
CA LYS A 237 -29.86 10.13 -4.25
C LYS A 237 -30.23 9.29 -5.49
N ALA A 238 -29.28 8.90 -6.34
CA ALA A 238 -29.51 8.08 -7.53
C ALA A 238 -29.04 6.63 -7.32
N LYS A 239 -29.94 5.66 -7.58
CA LYS A 239 -29.63 4.22 -7.61
C LYS A 239 -28.43 3.97 -8.53
N SER A 240 -27.35 3.42 -7.97
CA SER A 240 -26.19 2.96 -8.73
C SER A 240 -26.58 1.77 -9.61
N MET A 241 -26.37 1.86 -10.92
CA MET A 241 -26.59 0.77 -11.89
C MET A 241 -25.76 -0.50 -11.61
N ARG A 242 -24.81 -0.48 -10.67
CA ARG A 242 -23.99 -1.65 -10.31
C ARG A 242 -24.72 -2.69 -9.45
N ASP A 243 -25.93 -2.39 -8.98
CA ASP A 243 -26.79 -3.36 -8.25
C ASP A 243 -27.48 -4.40 -9.17
N PHE A 244 -27.30 -4.32 -10.49
CA PHE A 244 -27.89 -5.29 -11.43
C PHE A 244 -27.11 -6.61 -11.59
N GLY A 245 -25.91 -6.74 -10.98
CA GLY A 245 -25.07 -7.93 -11.16
C GLY A 245 -25.33 -9.10 -10.19
N ASN A 246 -26.11 -8.90 -9.14
CA ASN A 246 -26.24 -9.89 -8.05
C ASN A 246 -27.70 -10.27 -7.72
N LYS A 247 -28.66 -10.00 -8.61
CA LYS A 247 -30.09 -10.30 -8.38
C LYS A 247 -30.83 -11.07 -9.48
N HIS A 248 -30.15 -11.64 -10.48
CA HIS A 248 -30.78 -12.56 -11.43
C HIS A 248 -30.27 -14.00 -11.28
N THR A 249 -30.27 -14.48 -10.04
CA THR A 249 -30.33 -15.92 -9.71
C THR A 249 -31.64 -16.23 -8.98
N GLU A 250 -32.71 -15.52 -9.33
CA GLU A 250 -34.08 -15.86 -8.95
C GLU A 250 -34.89 -16.03 -10.23
N THR A 251 -35.18 -17.30 -10.51
CA THR A 251 -36.35 -17.78 -11.25
C THR A 251 -36.46 -17.36 -12.72
N GLN A 252 -35.76 -18.09 -13.61
CA GLN A 252 -36.31 -18.30 -14.95
C GLN A 252 -37.52 -19.23 -14.78
N GLU A 253 -38.72 -18.65 -14.75
CA GLU A 253 -39.96 -19.37 -14.97
C GLU A 253 -39.89 -20.07 -16.32
N VAL A 254 -40.02 -21.39 -16.28
CA VAL A 254 -40.25 -22.24 -17.44
C VAL A 254 -41.57 -21.79 -18.06
N ILE A 255 -41.51 -21.09 -19.19
CA ILE A 255 -42.68 -20.82 -20.02
C ILE A 255 -43.10 -22.16 -20.65
N PRO A 256 -44.30 -22.71 -20.36
CA PRO A 256 -44.75 -23.94 -20.97
C PRO A 256 -45.00 -23.71 -22.46
N GLU A 257 -44.37 -24.59 -23.24
CA GLU A 257 -44.51 -24.73 -24.69
C GLU A 257 -45.97 -24.96 -25.05
N LYS A 258 -46.65 -23.93 -25.58
CA LYS A 258 -47.96 -24.12 -26.20
C LYS A 258 -47.75 -24.83 -27.53
N GLN A 259 -48.08 -26.11 -27.53
CA GLN A 259 -48.44 -26.88 -28.71
C GLN A 259 -49.49 -26.10 -29.51
N THR A 260 -49.13 -25.67 -30.72
CA THR A 260 -50.09 -25.42 -31.78
C THR A 260 -49.86 -26.46 -32.86
N ALA A 261 -50.65 -27.52 -32.77
CA ALA A 261 -51.04 -28.34 -33.90
C ALA A 261 -52.10 -27.57 -34.70
N ASN A 262 -51.82 -27.31 -35.97
CA ASN A 262 -52.71 -27.40 -37.13
C ASN A 262 -51.96 -26.98 -38.38
#